data_AF-G0ECY1-F1
#
_entry.id   AF-G0ECY1-F1
#
_cell.length_a   1.000
_cell.length_b   1.000
_cell.length_c   1.000
_cell.angle_alpha   90.00
_cell.angle_beta   90.00
_cell.angle_gamma   90.00
#
_symmetry.space_group_name_H-M   'P 1'
#
loop_
_entity.id
_entity.type
_entity.pdbx_description
1 polymer ?
#
loop_
_entity_poly.entity_id
_entity_poly.type
_entity_poly.pdbx_seq_one_letter_code
_entity_poly.pdbx_strand_id
1 'polypeptide(L)'
;MPGTSNSKTRMRALVLALGLFLVMLGIGIAAVTSSGYRSVCSLAELDKPEKVVVSGKVAQLQTARVAVKIGDAVFLGTSSFSPTYTVVERVQGSFGRLDTDDRYAVFVLYDDGCQGSPVVAVYSASTFESRYGAHAVFSEEVVVEGYYQPTLHAVIYDPMTGHIYYEGPVVIVTQILKGCHEAYGQGAATTS
;
A
#
# COMPACT_ATOMS: atom_id res chain seq x y z
N MET A 1 -42.33 56.92 -6.28
CA MET A 1 -42.22 55.47 -6.01
C MET A 1 -41.17 54.86 -6.93
N PRO A 2 -39.97 54.53 -6.45
CA PRO A 2 -39.12 53.55 -7.15
C PRO A 2 -38.72 52.41 -6.20
N GLY A 3 -38.68 51.16 -6.66
CA GLY A 3 -38.09 50.10 -5.84
C GLY A 3 -38.46 48.64 -6.12
N THR A 4 -38.90 48.24 -7.31
CA THR A 4 -39.18 46.81 -7.60
C THR A 4 -38.12 46.10 -8.44
N SER A 5 -37.04 46.79 -8.85
CA SER A 5 -36.00 46.20 -9.70
C SER A 5 -35.01 45.28 -8.97
N ASN A 6 -34.95 45.29 -7.63
CA ASN A 6 -33.91 44.59 -6.87
C ASN A 6 -34.26 43.13 -6.51
N SER A 7 -35.55 42.75 -6.45
CA SER A 7 -35.92 41.40 -5.99
C SER A 7 -35.69 40.33 -7.06
N LYS A 8 -35.99 40.63 -8.34
CA LYS A 8 -35.77 39.70 -9.47
C LYS A 8 -34.29 39.38 -9.68
N THR A 9 -33.41 40.37 -9.54
CA THR A 9 -31.95 40.18 -9.69
C THR A 9 -31.37 39.37 -8.54
N ARG A 10 -31.82 39.62 -7.30
CA ARG A 10 -31.42 38.85 -6.11
C ARG A 10 -31.90 37.40 -6.16
N MET A 11 -33.12 37.17 -6.64
CA MET A 11 -33.70 35.82 -6.76
C MET A 11 -32.99 34.99 -7.83
N ARG A 12 -32.61 35.59 -8.96
CA ARG A 12 -31.78 34.93 -9.99
C ARG A 12 -30.37 34.59 -9.50
N ALA A 13 -29.74 35.50 -8.74
CA ALA A 13 -28.44 35.26 -8.15
C ALA A 13 -28.46 34.12 -7.12
N LEU A 14 -29.53 34.03 -6.32
CA LEU A 14 -29.70 32.96 -5.33
C LEU A 14 -29.85 31.59 -5.99
N VAL A 15 -30.65 31.50 -7.07
CA VAL A 15 -30.84 30.24 -7.83
C VAL A 15 -29.55 29.78 -8.49
N LEU A 16 -28.77 30.70 -9.05
CA LEU A 16 -27.46 30.39 -9.65
C LEU A 16 -26.46 29.91 -8.59
N ALA A 17 -26.40 30.56 -7.43
CA ALA A 17 -25.52 30.16 -6.34
C ALA A 17 -25.88 28.77 -5.80
N LEU A 18 -27.17 28.47 -5.65
CA LEU A 18 -27.65 27.16 -5.20
C LEU A 18 -27.32 26.06 -6.23
N GLY A 19 -27.49 26.34 -7.53
CA GLY A 19 -27.11 25.42 -8.60
C GLY A 19 -25.61 25.14 -8.61
N LEU A 20 -24.78 26.17 -8.46
CA LEU A 20 -23.32 26.01 -8.40
C LEU A 20 -22.88 25.20 -7.16
N PHE A 21 -23.52 25.44 -6.01
CA PHE A 21 -23.25 24.70 -4.78
C PHE A 21 -23.59 23.22 -4.94
N LEU A 22 -24.74 22.89 -5.55
CA LEU A 22 -25.14 21.50 -5.82
C LEU A 22 -24.19 20.80 -6.79
N VAL A 23 -23.68 21.51 -7.81
CA VAL A 23 -22.67 20.97 -8.74
C VAL A 23 -21.35 20.71 -8.01
N MET A 24 -20.88 21.66 -7.19
CA MET A 24 -19.67 21.50 -6.38
C MET A 24 -19.81 20.35 -5.37
N LEU A 25 -20.99 20.20 -4.74
CA LEU A 25 -21.27 19.09 -3.83
C LEU A 25 -21.28 17.74 -4.56
N GLY A 26 -21.87 17.69 -5.77
CA GLY A 26 -21.86 16.50 -6.62
C GLY A 26 -20.46 16.10 -7.06
N ILE A 27 -19.63 17.06 -7.46
CA ILE A 27 -18.21 16.84 -7.79
C ILE A 27 -17.44 16.38 -6.55
N GLY A 28 -17.68 16.99 -5.39
CA GLY A 28 -17.04 16.60 -4.13
C GLY A 28 -17.37 15.17 -3.71
N ILE A 29 -18.64 14.76 -3.79
CA ILE A 29 -19.07 13.40 -3.48
C ILE A 29 -18.47 12.40 -4.48
N ALA A 30 -18.50 12.70 -5.78
CA ALA A 30 -17.91 11.84 -6.81
C ALA A 30 -16.37 11.73 -6.67
N ALA A 31 -15.70 12.81 -6.27
CA ALA A 31 -14.26 12.81 -6.05
C ALA A 31 -13.88 11.91 -4.86
N VAL A 32 -14.65 11.94 -3.76
CA VAL A 32 -14.41 11.09 -2.58
C VAL A 32 -14.68 9.61 -2.88
N THR A 33 -15.72 9.28 -3.67
CA THR A 33 -15.96 7.89 -4.08
C THR A 33 -14.98 7.40 -5.15
N SER A 34 -14.33 8.31 -5.88
CA SER A 34 -13.28 8.00 -6.88
C SER A 34 -11.85 8.01 -6.32
N SER A 35 -11.63 8.53 -5.12
CA SER A 35 -10.30 8.53 -4.52
C SER A 35 -9.96 7.08 -4.18
N GLY A 36 -9.00 6.48 -4.88
CA GLY A 36 -8.56 5.07 -4.74
C GLY A 36 -7.92 4.73 -3.39
N TYR A 37 -8.24 5.47 -2.34
CA TYR A 37 -7.85 5.22 -0.96
C TYR A 37 -8.72 4.10 -0.40
N ARG A 38 -8.10 2.96 -0.14
CA ARG A 38 -8.75 1.75 0.34
C ARG A 38 -8.08 1.30 1.63
N SER A 39 -8.87 0.87 2.60
CA SER A 39 -8.32 0.12 3.73
C SER A 39 -8.01 -1.30 3.28
N VAL A 40 -7.09 -1.97 3.99
CA VAL A 40 -6.75 -3.39 3.79
C VAL A 40 -8.01 -4.27 3.61
N CYS A 41 -9.03 -3.97 4.40
CA CYS A 41 -10.32 -4.66 4.45
C CYS A 41 -11.07 -4.70 3.12
N SER A 42 -11.04 -3.58 2.40
CA SER A 42 -11.82 -3.41 1.17
C SER A 42 -11.19 -4.08 -0.05
N LEU A 43 -9.98 -4.65 0.08
CA LEU A 43 -9.33 -5.39 -1.01
C LEU A 43 -10.03 -6.72 -1.29
N ALA A 44 -10.61 -7.36 -0.27
CA ALA A 44 -11.35 -8.61 -0.42
C ALA A 44 -12.63 -8.45 -1.25
N GLU A 45 -13.15 -7.22 -1.37
CA GLU A 45 -14.36 -6.91 -2.15
C GLU A 45 -14.08 -6.74 -3.65
N LEU A 46 -12.81 -6.68 -4.04
CA LEU A 46 -12.40 -6.49 -5.43
C LEU A 46 -12.29 -7.85 -6.14
N ASP A 47 -13.04 -8.00 -7.22
CA ASP A 47 -13.06 -9.19 -8.07
C ASP A 47 -12.14 -9.08 -9.30
N LYS A 48 -11.55 -7.89 -9.53
CA LYS A 48 -10.71 -7.58 -10.69
C LYS A 48 -9.40 -6.91 -10.29
N PRO A 49 -8.35 -7.04 -11.14
CA PRO A 49 -7.12 -6.30 -10.93
C PRO A 49 -7.36 -4.79 -10.97
N GLU A 50 -6.88 -4.07 -9.95
CA GLU A 50 -7.12 -2.63 -9.79
C GLU A 50 -5.88 -1.95 -9.20
N LYS A 51 -5.67 -0.68 -9.57
CA LYS A 51 -4.69 0.17 -8.90
C LYS A 51 -5.29 0.66 -7.58
N VAL A 52 -4.59 0.44 -6.47
CA VAL A 52 -5.09 0.71 -5.12
C VAL A 52 -4.08 1.52 -4.32
N VAL A 53 -4.59 2.33 -3.39
CA VAL A 53 -3.81 2.91 -2.29
C VAL A 53 -4.26 2.23 -1.01
N VAL A 54 -3.33 1.60 -0.28
CA VAL A 54 -3.61 0.79 0.90
C VAL A 54 -2.90 1.39 2.11
N SER A 55 -3.66 1.63 3.17
CA SER A 55 -3.14 2.05 4.48
C SER A 55 -3.24 0.90 5.48
N GLY A 56 -2.20 0.67 6.27
CA GLY A 56 -2.20 -0.36 7.30
C GLY A 56 -1.01 -0.27 8.25
N LYS A 57 -1.09 -1.05 9.32
CA LYS A 57 0.01 -1.27 10.25
C LYS A 57 0.97 -2.32 9.72
N VAL A 58 2.26 -2.19 10.01
CA VAL A 58 3.29 -3.12 9.53
C VAL A 58 3.53 -4.22 10.54
N ALA A 59 3.44 -5.48 10.11
CA ALA A 59 3.69 -6.62 10.98
C ALA A 59 5.18 -6.87 11.19
N GLN A 60 5.53 -7.45 12.35
CA GLN A 60 6.90 -7.88 12.63
C GLN A 60 7.10 -9.35 12.25
N LEU A 61 8.00 -9.59 11.30
CA LEU A 61 8.53 -10.89 10.89
C LEU A 61 9.65 -11.33 11.86
N GLN A 62 9.27 -12.02 12.94
CA GLN A 62 10.22 -12.51 13.96
C GLN A 62 10.87 -13.85 13.57
N THR A 63 11.55 -13.89 12.44
CA THR A 63 12.30 -15.08 12.00
C THR A 63 13.55 -14.68 11.26
N ALA A 64 14.59 -15.52 11.30
CA ALA A 64 15.87 -15.29 10.61
C ALA A 64 15.82 -15.67 9.12
N ARG A 65 14.89 -16.56 8.74
CA ARG A 65 14.75 -17.08 7.37
C ARG A 65 13.28 -17.17 7.00
N VAL A 66 12.97 -16.77 5.79
CA VAL A 66 11.60 -16.84 5.25
C VAL A 66 11.62 -17.41 3.85
N ALA A 67 10.59 -18.19 3.54
CA ALA A 67 10.18 -18.46 2.20
C ALA A 67 8.87 -17.72 1.93
N VAL A 68 8.76 -17.13 0.74
CA VAL A 68 7.56 -16.45 0.30
C VAL A 68 7.13 -17.12 -1.00
N LYS A 69 5.92 -17.68 -1.01
CA LYS A 69 5.29 -18.21 -2.22
C LYS A 69 4.27 -17.20 -2.71
N ILE A 70 4.35 -16.79 -3.98
CA ILE A 70 3.41 -15.86 -4.61
C ILE A 70 2.96 -16.52 -5.90
N GLY A 71 1.71 -16.97 -5.96
CA GLY A 71 1.26 -17.83 -7.07
C GLY A 71 2.18 -19.04 -7.26
N ASP A 72 2.78 -19.19 -8.44
CA ASP A 72 3.73 -20.27 -8.77
C ASP A 72 5.20 -19.91 -8.46
N ALA A 73 5.48 -18.67 -8.06
CA ALA A 73 6.83 -18.24 -7.73
C ALA A 73 7.17 -18.54 -6.26
N VAL A 74 8.43 -18.91 -6.02
CA VAL A 74 8.99 -19.13 -4.69
C VAL A 74 10.23 -18.26 -4.53
N PHE A 75 10.29 -17.58 -3.40
CA PHE A 75 11.39 -16.71 -3.02
C PHE A 75 11.93 -17.11 -1.65
N LEU A 76 13.23 -16.94 -1.45
CA LEU A 76 13.90 -17.14 -0.17
C LEU A 76 14.57 -15.85 0.28
N GLY A 77 14.47 -15.54 1.56
CA GLY A 77 15.15 -14.39 2.14
C GLY A 77 15.71 -14.69 3.52
N THR A 78 16.75 -13.94 3.87
CA THR A 78 17.25 -13.87 5.25
C THR A 78 16.83 -12.54 5.84
N SER A 79 16.00 -12.59 6.87
CA SER A 79 15.65 -11.42 7.67
C SER A 79 16.89 -11.03 8.46
N SER A 80 17.66 -10.10 7.90
CA SER A 80 19.03 -9.84 8.37
C SER A 80 19.13 -8.53 9.13
N PHE A 81 18.15 -7.61 9.02
CA PHE A 81 18.32 -6.24 9.54
C PHE A 81 17.06 -5.53 10.04
N SER A 82 15.85 -5.91 9.62
CA SER A 82 14.62 -5.27 10.08
C SER A 82 13.54 -6.30 10.36
N PRO A 83 12.84 -6.23 11.51
CA PRO A 83 11.70 -7.08 11.75
C PRO A 83 10.52 -6.73 10.84
N THR A 84 10.50 -5.57 10.16
CA THR A 84 9.29 -5.10 9.46
C THR A 84 9.21 -5.47 7.98
N TYR A 85 10.33 -5.80 7.36
CA TYR A 85 10.39 -6.24 5.98
C TYR A 85 11.57 -7.19 5.76
N THR A 86 11.51 -7.94 4.67
CA THR A 86 12.59 -8.83 4.25
C THR A 86 12.80 -8.71 2.75
N VAL A 87 14.06 -8.76 2.31
CA VAL A 87 14.35 -8.88 0.89
C VAL A 87 14.48 -10.36 0.56
N VAL A 88 13.68 -10.80 -0.40
CA VAL A 88 13.63 -12.19 -0.86
C VAL A 88 14.13 -12.26 -2.31
N GLU A 89 14.80 -13.35 -2.64
CA GLU A 89 15.31 -13.65 -3.97
C GLU A 89 14.60 -14.87 -4.53
N ARG A 90 14.24 -14.80 -5.80
CA ARG A 90 13.54 -15.87 -6.49
C ARG A 90 14.42 -17.09 -6.58
N VAL A 91 13.84 -18.24 -6.24
CA VAL A 91 14.47 -19.54 -6.45
C VAL A 91 13.73 -20.37 -7.50
N GLN A 92 12.45 -20.07 -7.74
CA GLN A 92 11.64 -20.81 -8.70
C GLN A 92 10.45 -19.99 -9.20
N GLY A 93 10.02 -20.25 -10.44
CA GLY A 93 8.72 -19.87 -10.98
C GLY A 93 8.57 -18.39 -11.30
N SER A 94 7.36 -18.01 -11.69
CA SER A 94 6.97 -16.62 -11.94
C SER A 94 5.53 -16.43 -11.47
N PHE A 95 5.21 -15.21 -11.01
CA PHE A 95 3.85 -14.86 -10.60
C PHE A 95 3.10 -14.03 -11.65
N GLY A 96 3.58 -14.01 -12.89
CA GLY A 96 2.85 -13.50 -14.05
C GLY A 96 3.32 -12.14 -14.53
N ARG A 97 2.42 -11.36 -15.16
CA ARG A 97 2.80 -10.13 -15.90
C ARG A 97 3.32 -8.98 -15.03
N LEU A 98 3.01 -9.00 -13.74
CA LEU A 98 3.46 -8.01 -12.77
C LEU A 98 4.77 -8.45 -12.08
N ASP A 99 5.31 -9.58 -12.52
CA ASP A 99 6.61 -10.09 -12.12
C ASP A 99 7.70 -9.40 -12.95
N THR A 100 8.42 -8.49 -12.31
CA THR A 100 9.31 -7.52 -12.95
C THR A 100 10.74 -7.55 -12.40
N ASP A 101 10.99 -8.29 -11.32
CA ASP A 101 12.27 -8.33 -10.63
C ASP A 101 12.52 -9.77 -10.13
N ASP A 102 13.77 -10.15 -9.93
CA ASP A 102 14.11 -11.42 -9.28
C ASP A 102 14.24 -11.27 -7.76
N ARG A 103 14.31 -10.02 -7.28
CA ARG A 103 14.37 -9.70 -5.86
C ARG A 103 13.25 -8.75 -5.47
N TYR A 104 12.62 -9.03 -4.33
CA TYR A 104 11.53 -8.22 -3.80
C TYR A 104 11.73 -7.91 -2.32
N ALA A 105 11.50 -6.65 -1.94
CA ALA A 105 11.21 -6.27 -0.56
C ALA A 105 9.76 -6.65 -0.25
N VAL A 106 9.57 -7.50 0.75
CA VAL A 106 8.28 -8.01 1.19
C VAL A 106 8.02 -7.57 2.62
N PHE A 107 6.84 -7.01 2.85
CA PHE A 107 6.34 -6.65 4.18
C PHE A 107 4.84 -6.93 4.26
N VAL A 108 4.34 -7.02 5.49
CA VAL A 108 2.94 -7.38 5.73
C VAL A 108 2.22 -6.19 6.33
N LEU A 109 1.10 -5.82 5.72
CA LEU A 109 0.19 -4.80 6.21
C LEU A 109 -1.03 -5.46 6.85
N TYR A 110 -1.51 -4.93 7.97
CA TYR A 110 -2.75 -5.35 8.60
C TYR A 110 -3.55 -4.14 9.10
N ASP A 111 -4.84 -4.36 9.34
CA ASP A 111 -5.74 -3.37 9.95
C ASP A 111 -6.44 -4.05 11.13
N ASP A 112 -6.34 -3.45 12.32
CA ASP A 112 -6.95 -3.95 13.56
C ASP A 112 -8.48 -4.05 13.43
N GLY A 113 -9.09 -3.26 12.53
CA GLY A 113 -10.52 -3.31 12.26
C GLY A 113 -11.00 -4.55 11.50
N CYS A 114 -10.09 -5.35 10.93
CA CYS A 114 -10.44 -6.34 9.88
C CYS A 114 -10.04 -7.77 10.23
N GLN A 115 -10.35 -8.16 11.47
CA GLN A 115 -10.12 -9.50 12.03
C GLN A 115 -8.72 -10.07 11.75
N GLY A 116 -7.72 -9.19 11.55
CA GLY A 116 -6.34 -9.59 11.31
C GLY A 116 -6.07 -10.24 9.95
N SER A 117 -6.89 -10.04 8.91
CA SER A 117 -6.53 -10.51 7.56
C SER A 117 -5.39 -9.68 6.99
N PRO A 118 -4.18 -10.25 6.82
CA PRO A 118 -3.02 -9.50 6.38
C PRO A 118 -3.01 -9.32 4.86
N VAL A 119 -2.36 -8.27 4.39
CA VAL A 119 -2.01 -8.06 2.99
C VAL A 119 -0.50 -8.18 2.85
N VAL A 120 -0.06 -8.96 1.88
CA VAL A 120 1.36 -9.07 1.55
C VAL A 120 1.70 -8.03 0.51
N ALA A 121 2.51 -7.05 0.91
CA ALA A 121 3.01 -6.00 0.05
C ALA A 121 4.36 -6.42 -0.56
N VAL A 122 4.46 -6.36 -1.88
CA VAL A 122 5.62 -6.84 -2.65
C VAL A 122 6.16 -5.69 -3.49
N TYR A 123 7.39 -5.27 -3.24
CA TYR A 123 8.02 -4.14 -3.93
C TYR A 123 9.36 -4.55 -4.52
N SER A 124 9.61 -4.29 -5.81
CA SER A 124 10.92 -4.53 -6.45
C SER A 124 12.07 -4.08 -5.55
N ALA A 125 12.98 -5.00 -5.21
CA ALA A 125 14.05 -4.73 -4.27
C ALA A 125 15.00 -3.64 -4.79
N SER A 126 15.29 -3.65 -6.08
CA SER A 126 16.13 -2.62 -6.72
C SER A 126 15.51 -1.22 -6.59
N THR A 127 14.20 -1.10 -6.81
CA THR A 127 13.47 0.17 -6.68
C THR A 127 13.35 0.60 -5.21
N PHE A 128 13.13 -0.36 -4.32
CA PHE A 128 13.02 -0.12 -2.88
C PHE A 128 14.35 0.36 -2.29
N GLU A 129 15.44 -0.38 -2.50
CA GLU A 129 16.77 -0.09 -1.98
C GLU A 129 17.34 1.22 -2.55
N SER A 130 17.06 1.56 -3.82
CA SER A 130 17.47 2.85 -4.38
C SER A 130 16.75 4.06 -3.79
N ARG A 131 15.54 3.87 -3.24
CA ARG A 131 14.75 4.96 -2.63
C ARG A 131 14.91 5.08 -1.12
N TYR A 132 15.06 3.96 -0.42
CA TYR A 132 15.03 3.90 1.04
C TYR A 132 16.31 3.28 1.64
N GLY A 133 17.28 2.93 0.81
CA GLY A 133 18.50 2.25 1.25
C GLY A 133 18.28 0.78 1.62
N ALA A 134 19.38 0.08 1.90
CA ALA A 134 19.36 -1.32 2.32
C ALA A 134 18.81 -1.53 3.76
N HIS A 135 18.70 -0.45 4.54
CA HIS A 135 18.27 -0.44 5.94
C HIS A 135 17.08 0.51 6.13
N ALA A 136 16.03 0.33 5.35
CA ALA A 136 14.84 1.16 5.44
C ALA A 136 14.16 1.02 6.81
N VAL A 137 13.65 2.13 7.34
CA VAL A 137 12.93 2.18 8.62
C VAL A 137 11.45 2.40 8.36
N PHE A 138 10.64 1.48 8.87
CA PHE A 138 9.18 1.54 8.79
C PHE A 138 8.62 2.21 10.05
N SER A 139 7.67 3.13 9.86
CA SER A 139 6.77 3.59 10.92
C SER A 139 5.73 2.52 11.22
N GLU A 140 5.01 2.66 12.32
CA GLU A 140 3.92 1.73 12.66
C GLU A 140 2.86 1.67 11.55
N GLU A 141 2.48 2.83 11.01
CA GLU A 141 1.53 2.97 9.92
C GLU A 141 2.25 3.29 8.60
N VAL A 142 1.86 2.57 7.55
CA VAL A 142 2.38 2.72 6.19
C VAL A 142 1.24 2.86 5.20
N VAL A 143 1.45 3.73 4.20
CA VAL A 143 0.54 3.89 3.06
C VAL A 143 1.29 3.53 1.79
N VAL A 144 0.78 2.56 1.04
CA VAL A 144 1.36 2.10 -0.23
C VAL A 144 0.40 2.38 -1.38
N GLU A 145 0.96 2.69 -2.54
CA GLU A 145 0.26 2.63 -3.82
C GLU A 145 0.77 1.41 -4.59
N GLY A 146 -0.14 0.67 -5.22
CA GLY A 146 0.23 -0.48 -6.01
C GLY A 146 -0.90 -1.06 -6.84
N TYR A 147 -0.65 -2.23 -7.40
CA TYR A 147 -1.65 -3.02 -8.12
C TYR A 147 -2.07 -4.20 -7.26
N TYR A 148 -3.37 -4.29 -6.99
CA TYR A 148 -3.98 -5.46 -6.40
C TYR A 148 -4.39 -6.44 -7.50
N GLN A 149 -4.08 -7.72 -7.31
CA GLN A 149 -4.52 -8.78 -8.20
C GLN A 149 -5.26 -9.86 -7.39
N PRO A 150 -6.60 -9.96 -7.49
CA PRO A 150 -7.39 -10.86 -6.65
C PRO A 150 -7.05 -12.35 -6.82
N THR A 151 -6.52 -12.74 -7.97
CA THR A 151 -6.10 -14.13 -8.23
C THR A 151 -4.74 -14.46 -7.65
N LEU A 152 -4.00 -13.46 -7.16
CA LEU A 152 -2.66 -13.64 -6.63
C LEU A 152 -2.68 -13.68 -5.11
N HIS A 153 -2.14 -14.77 -4.59
CA HIS A 153 -2.09 -15.04 -3.16
C HIS A 153 -0.66 -15.30 -2.72
N ALA A 154 -0.32 -14.81 -1.54
CA ALA A 154 0.98 -15.02 -0.95
C ALA A 154 0.90 -15.82 0.34
N VAL A 155 1.91 -16.68 0.53
CA VAL A 155 2.15 -17.41 1.77
C VAL A 155 3.58 -17.14 2.21
N ILE A 156 3.73 -16.62 3.42
CA ILE A 156 5.01 -16.41 4.09
C ILE A 156 5.17 -17.51 5.14
N TYR A 157 6.20 -18.33 5.01
CA TYR A 157 6.41 -19.49 5.86
C TYR A 157 7.89 -19.72 6.19
N ASP A 158 8.12 -20.49 7.23
CA ASP A 158 9.44 -21.00 7.58
C ASP A 158 9.80 -22.15 6.62
N PRO A 159 10.86 -22.01 5.79
CA PRO A 159 11.25 -23.07 4.86
C PRO A 159 11.72 -24.36 5.55
N MET A 160 12.11 -24.30 6.82
CA MET A 160 12.63 -25.44 7.57
C MET A 160 11.51 -26.24 8.24
N THR A 161 10.54 -25.54 8.82
CA THR A 161 9.45 -26.16 9.60
C THR A 161 8.13 -26.24 8.85
N GLY A 162 7.98 -25.48 7.76
CA GLY A 162 6.72 -25.32 7.04
C GLY A 162 5.67 -24.48 7.79
N HIS A 163 6.02 -23.88 8.93
CA HIS A 163 5.10 -23.04 9.69
C HIS A 163 4.73 -21.78 8.90
N ILE A 164 3.43 -21.56 8.71
CA ILE A 164 2.90 -20.38 8.01
C ILE A 164 2.80 -19.23 9.00
N TYR A 165 3.49 -18.13 8.71
CA TYR A 165 3.43 -16.89 9.49
C TYR A 165 2.29 -15.99 9.03
N TYR A 166 2.16 -15.84 7.70
CA TYR A 166 1.15 -14.98 7.09
C TYR A 166 0.68 -15.60 5.78
N GLU A 167 -0.61 -15.41 5.51
CA GLU A 167 -1.23 -15.84 4.28
C GLU A 167 -2.27 -14.78 3.90
N GLY A 168 -2.27 -14.32 2.65
CA GLY A 168 -3.20 -13.29 2.25
C GLY A 168 -3.05 -12.75 0.82
N PRO A 169 -3.94 -11.81 0.46
CA PRO A 169 -3.88 -11.09 -0.81
C PRO A 169 -2.56 -10.36 -1.03
N VAL A 170 -2.21 -10.19 -2.31
CA VAL A 170 -0.97 -9.51 -2.72
C VAL A 170 -1.26 -8.13 -3.30
N VAL A 171 -0.50 -7.15 -2.83
CA VAL A 171 -0.40 -5.84 -3.47
C VAL A 171 1.02 -5.67 -3.99
N ILE A 172 1.14 -5.49 -5.31
CA ILE A 172 2.41 -5.21 -5.97
C ILE A 172 2.64 -3.71 -5.92
N VAL A 173 3.52 -3.30 -5.01
CA VAL A 173 3.77 -1.91 -4.65
C VAL A 173 4.54 -1.22 -5.77
N THR A 174 4.02 -0.08 -6.21
CA THR A 174 4.70 0.84 -7.12
C THR A 174 5.36 1.98 -6.35
N GLN A 175 4.79 2.36 -5.19
CA GLN A 175 5.31 3.44 -4.37
C GLN A 175 4.87 3.31 -2.91
N ILE A 176 5.73 3.69 -1.96
CA ILE A 176 5.33 3.92 -0.57
C ILE A 176 5.13 5.42 -0.39
N LEU A 177 3.90 5.82 -0.06
CA LEU A 177 3.49 7.22 0.08
C LEU A 177 3.79 7.78 1.47
N LYS A 178 3.76 6.91 2.50
CA LYS A 178 3.98 7.29 3.92
C LYS A 178 4.58 6.12 4.68
N GLY A 179 5.40 6.43 5.70
CA GLY A 179 5.78 5.47 6.73
C GLY A 179 7.02 4.63 6.42
N CYS A 180 7.78 4.95 5.38
CA CYS A 180 9.08 4.34 5.10
C CYS A 180 10.10 5.43 4.78
N HIS A 181 11.28 5.36 5.39
CA HIS A 181 12.38 6.29 5.18
C HIS A 181 13.72 5.57 5.25
N GLU A 182 14.76 6.15 4.67
CA GLU A 182 16.11 5.64 4.81
C GLU A 182 16.59 5.77 6.27
N ALA A 183 17.29 4.76 6.79
CA ALA A 183 18.00 4.91 8.05
C ALA A 183 19.07 5.99 7.88
N TYR A 184 18.80 7.20 8.37
CA TYR A 184 19.83 8.22 8.48
C TYR A 184 20.97 7.66 9.34
N GLY A 185 22.15 7.55 8.73
CA GLY A 185 23.32 6.98 9.37
C GLY A 185 23.65 7.71 10.68
N GLN A 186 24.11 6.92 11.65
CA GLN A 186 25.00 7.36 12.73
C GLN A 186 26.30 7.93 12.14
N GLY A 187 26.20 9.09 11.50
CA GLY A 187 27.27 9.77 10.77
C GLY A 187 27.45 11.23 11.17
N ALA A 188 27.03 11.61 12.38
CA ALA A 188 27.25 12.95 12.95
C ALA A 188 28.12 12.91 14.21
N ALA A 189 29.15 12.07 14.23
CA ALA A 189 30.16 12.07 15.29
C ALA A 189 31.58 11.87 14.71
N THR A 190 31.96 12.66 13.71
CA THR A 190 33.36 12.99 13.45
C THR A 190 33.44 14.20 12.53
N THR A 191 33.43 15.39 13.11
CA THR A 191 34.20 16.53 12.60
C THR A 191 34.57 17.43 13.76
N SER A 192 35.88 17.41 14.06
CA SER A 192 36.75 18.41 14.70
C SER A 192 36.38 18.96 16.08
#